data_AF-A0A0X8JI99-F1
#
_entry.id   AF-A0A0X8JI99-F1
#
_cell.length_a   1.000
_cell.length_b   1.000
_cell.length_c   1.000
_cell.angle_alpha   90.00
_cell.angle_beta   90.00
_cell.angle_gamma   90.00
#
_symmetry.space_group_name_H-M   'P 1'
#
loop_
_entity.id
_entity.type
_entity.pdbx_description
1 polymer ?
#
loop_
_entity_poly.entity_id
_entity_poly.type
_entity_poly.pdbx_seq_one_letter_code
_entity_poly.pdbx_strand_id
1 'polypeptide(L)'
;MQKLQKGFWHYLELWRALFPRRRPLRWRGDWLQNGYCRDCRYCCGPQDSNAPFPMALLPGQLRPNLSDDFYLLNADTAYLDARGCKSDTDHGCRLMRTQRPVACGLFPLVPANGGLYLYKTCPAVIFTPLDRLADLGLEAARWLSGFNLADLRHISLELPLRTLADDYISLDITLFDENGVELRLN
;
A
#
# COMPACT_ATOMS: atom_id res chain seq x y z
N MET A 1 18.78 16.31 10.95
CA MET A 1 19.47 15.01 10.84
C MET A 1 19.15 14.41 9.48
N GLN A 2 20.14 14.29 8.59
CA GLN A 2 19.99 13.52 7.36
C GLN A 2 19.74 12.06 7.74
N LYS A 3 18.59 11.52 7.31
CA LYS A 3 18.25 10.11 7.49
C LYS A 3 19.30 9.30 6.72
N LEU A 4 20.06 8.42 7.38
CA LEU A 4 20.76 7.35 6.65
C LEU A 4 19.64 6.52 6.00
N GLN A 5 19.47 6.66 4.69
CA GLN A 5 18.45 5.95 3.95
C GLN A 5 18.85 4.46 4.00
N LYS A 6 18.16 3.69 4.84
CA LYS A 6 18.37 2.25 4.94
C LYS A 6 18.11 1.63 3.56
N GLY A 7 19.14 1.05 2.96
CA GLY A 7 19.07 0.44 1.63
C GLY A 7 18.39 -0.93 1.63
N PHE A 8 18.23 -1.50 0.43
CA PHE A 8 17.64 -2.82 0.22
C PHE A 8 18.24 -3.91 1.13
N TRP A 9 19.58 -3.96 1.24
CA TRP A 9 20.30 -4.99 2.02
C TRP A 9 19.93 -4.97 3.51
N HIS A 10 19.76 -3.79 4.10
CA HIS A 10 19.34 -3.66 5.49
C HIS A 10 17.96 -4.30 5.71
N TYR A 11 17.00 -3.99 4.84
CA TYR A 11 15.65 -4.55 4.95
C TYR A 11 15.62 -6.04 4.63
N LEU A 12 16.42 -6.52 3.68
CA LEU A 12 16.54 -7.94 3.40
C LEU A 12 17.00 -8.73 4.63
N GLU A 13 18.04 -8.26 5.33
CA GLU A 13 18.54 -8.91 6.55
C GLU A 13 17.52 -8.87 7.68
N LEU A 14 16.93 -7.69 7.92
CA LEU A 14 15.87 -7.50 8.91
C LEU A 14 14.71 -8.48 8.68
N TRP A 15 14.22 -8.56 7.44
CA TRP A 15 13.10 -9.42 7.10
C TRP A 15 13.45 -10.90 7.10
N ARG A 16 14.69 -11.28 6.80
CA ARG A 16 15.12 -12.69 6.90
C ARG A 16 15.12 -13.17 8.34
N ALA A 17 15.53 -12.31 9.28
CA ALA A 17 15.49 -12.63 10.70
C ALA A 17 14.05 -12.80 11.21
N LEU A 18 13.12 -11.93 10.77
CA LEU A 18 11.72 -11.96 11.22
C LEU A 18 10.86 -12.99 10.48
N PHE A 19 11.18 -13.29 9.22
CA PHE A 19 10.40 -14.14 8.32
C PHE A 19 11.28 -15.24 7.71
N PRO A 20 11.66 -16.27 8.49
CA PRO A 20 12.51 -17.36 7.99
C PRO A 20 11.84 -18.23 6.93
N ARG A 21 10.51 -18.12 6.76
CA ARG A 21 9.74 -18.83 5.74
C ARG A 21 8.97 -17.82 4.90
N ARG A 22 8.93 -18.06 3.59
CA ARG A 22 8.09 -17.30 2.66
C ARG A 22 6.61 -17.43 3.05
N ARG A 23 5.87 -16.35 2.90
CA ARG A 23 4.44 -16.27 3.19
C ARG A 23 3.70 -15.89 1.91
N PRO A 24 2.50 -16.42 1.69
CA PRO A 24 1.78 -16.17 0.46
C PRO A 24 1.33 -14.71 0.36
N LEU A 25 1.43 -14.19 -0.86
CA LEU A 25 0.77 -12.98 -1.31
C LEU A 25 -0.26 -13.38 -2.37
N ARG A 26 -1.55 -13.12 -2.12
CA ARG A 26 -2.63 -13.57 -3.02
C ARG A 26 -3.91 -12.75 -2.88
N TRP A 27 -4.64 -12.60 -3.97
CA TRP A 27 -5.96 -12.01 -3.95
C TRP A 27 -6.99 -12.87 -3.23
N ARG A 28 -7.92 -12.21 -2.55
CA ARG A 28 -8.98 -12.83 -1.75
C ARG A 28 -10.26 -12.03 -1.86
N GLY A 29 -10.82 -11.97 -3.06
CA GLY A 29 -11.94 -11.10 -3.40
C GLY A 29 -11.41 -9.72 -3.76
N ASP A 30 -11.72 -8.73 -2.93
CA ASP A 30 -11.45 -7.30 -3.11
C ASP A 30 -10.18 -6.79 -2.39
N TRP A 31 -9.31 -7.69 -1.94
CA TRP A 31 -8.07 -7.31 -1.25
C TRP A 31 -6.95 -8.34 -1.48
N LEU A 32 -5.74 -7.84 -1.32
CA LEU A 32 -4.50 -8.58 -1.37
C LEU A 32 -4.14 -9.11 0.01
N GLN A 33 -4.27 -10.42 0.20
CA GLN A 33 -3.78 -11.08 1.40
C GLN A 33 -2.26 -11.07 1.44
N ASN A 34 -1.71 -10.24 2.31
CA ASN A 34 -0.29 -10.17 2.61
C ASN A 34 0.01 -10.87 3.94
N GLY A 35 0.56 -12.08 3.88
CA GLY A 35 0.86 -12.90 5.06
C GLY A 35 1.95 -12.32 5.98
N TYR A 36 2.65 -11.27 5.55
CA TYR A 36 3.67 -10.61 6.36
C TYR A 36 3.09 -9.53 7.27
N CYS A 37 1.92 -8.95 6.93
CA CYS A 37 1.36 -7.77 7.59
C CYS A 37 1.23 -7.89 9.11
N ARG A 38 0.76 -9.05 9.59
CA ARG A 38 0.53 -9.27 11.03
C ARG A 38 1.79 -9.07 11.87
N ASP A 39 2.92 -9.59 11.40
CA ASP A 39 4.15 -9.60 12.20
C ASP A 39 5.14 -8.52 11.72
N CYS A 40 4.94 -7.95 10.52
CA CYS A 40 5.77 -6.83 10.08
C CYS A 40 5.36 -5.51 10.75
N ARG A 41 4.12 -5.39 11.27
CA ARG A 41 3.54 -4.16 11.84
C ARG A 41 3.34 -3.01 10.84
N TYR A 42 3.59 -3.26 9.56
CA TYR A 42 3.42 -2.30 8.46
C TYR A 42 2.28 -2.76 7.55
N CYS A 43 1.15 -3.08 8.17
CA CYS A 43 0.06 -3.78 7.50
C CYS A 43 -0.51 -3.03 6.29
N CYS A 44 -0.24 -1.72 6.19
CA CYS A 44 -0.94 -0.82 5.28
C CYS A 44 -0.07 0.36 4.76
N GLY A 45 1.25 0.40 5.01
CA GLY A 45 2.08 1.56 4.67
C GLY A 45 3.61 1.37 4.84
N PRO A 46 4.42 2.39 4.49
CA PRO A 46 5.88 2.36 4.50
C PRO A 46 6.49 2.36 5.89
N GLN A 47 7.74 1.89 5.97
CA GLN A 47 8.41 1.49 7.20
C GLN A 47 9.34 2.57 7.76
N ASP A 48 9.49 2.62 9.09
CA ASP A 48 10.42 3.52 9.81
C ASP A 48 10.36 4.97 9.30
N SER A 49 9.18 5.39 8.85
CA SER A 49 8.92 6.70 8.29
C SER A 49 8.07 7.50 9.26
N ASN A 50 8.62 8.61 9.72
CA ASN A 50 7.83 9.64 10.39
C ASN A 50 7.10 10.53 9.36
N ALA A 51 7.38 10.36 8.06
CA ALA A 51 6.62 11.03 7.02
C ALA A 51 5.27 10.32 6.88
N PRO A 52 4.14 11.04 6.96
CA PRO A 52 2.82 10.48 6.75
C PRO A 52 2.72 9.80 5.39
N PHE A 53 2.19 8.58 5.38
CA PHE A 53 1.70 7.90 4.20
C PHE A 53 0.19 8.07 4.13
N PRO A 54 -0.32 8.97 3.25
CA PRO A 54 -1.75 9.22 3.14
C PRO A 54 -2.49 7.99 2.63
N MET A 55 -3.68 7.76 3.16
CA MET A 55 -4.60 6.72 2.74
C MET A 55 -5.99 7.35 2.64
N ALA A 56 -6.30 7.85 1.46
CA ALA A 56 -7.56 8.48 1.18
C ALA A 56 -8.73 7.48 1.37
N LEU A 57 -9.83 7.97 1.91
CA LEU A 57 -11.02 7.21 2.23
C LEU A 57 -12.11 7.53 1.21
N LEU A 58 -12.62 6.51 0.55
CA LEU A 58 -13.81 6.65 -0.29
C LEU A 58 -15.01 7.09 0.55
N PRO A 59 -16.05 7.69 -0.08
CA PRO A 59 -17.27 8.09 0.62
C PRO A 59 -17.90 6.98 1.49
N GLY A 60 -17.88 5.74 1.00
CA GLY A 60 -18.40 4.57 1.74
C GLY A 60 -17.54 4.12 2.94
N GLN A 61 -16.31 4.63 3.08
CA GLN A 61 -15.39 4.33 4.18
C GLN A 61 -15.46 5.38 5.30
N LEU A 62 -16.11 6.53 5.04
CA LEU A 62 -16.30 7.60 6.01
C LEU A 62 -17.31 7.19 7.10
N ARG A 63 -16.92 7.37 8.37
CA ARG A 63 -17.77 7.06 9.53
C ARG A 63 -17.39 7.90 10.76
N PRO A 64 -18.32 8.11 11.73
CA PRO A 64 -18.09 9.01 12.88
C PRO A 64 -16.84 8.71 13.72
N ASN A 65 -16.44 7.44 13.86
CA ASN A 65 -15.36 7.03 14.77
C ASN A 65 -14.04 6.72 14.06
N LEU A 66 -13.79 7.29 12.88
CA LEU A 66 -12.55 7.06 12.12
C LEU A 66 -11.28 7.38 12.92
N SER A 67 -11.33 8.37 13.81
CA SER A 67 -10.20 8.78 14.65
C SER A 67 -9.80 7.74 15.69
N ASP A 68 -10.69 6.82 16.04
CA ASP A 68 -10.41 5.74 16.99
C ASP A 68 -9.57 4.65 16.31
N ASP A 69 -9.71 4.55 14.99
CA ASP A 69 -9.14 3.49 14.17
C ASP A 69 -7.84 3.89 13.47
N PHE A 70 -7.76 5.15 13.06
CA PHE A 70 -6.63 5.69 12.31
C PHE A 70 -6.21 7.06 12.85
N TYR A 71 -4.97 7.43 12.53
CA TYR A 71 -4.58 8.84 12.56
C TYR A 71 -5.11 9.52 11.30
N LEU A 72 -5.64 10.74 11.43
CA LEU A 72 -6.26 11.48 10.33
C LEU A 72 -5.39 12.67 9.93
N LEU A 73 -5.11 12.83 8.64
CA LEU A 73 -4.50 14.04 8.09
C LEU A 73 -5.55 15.14 7.91
N ASN A 74 -6.75 14.74 7.51
CA ASN A 74 -7.92 15.59 7.34
C ASN A 74 -9.19 14.73 7.47
N ALA A 75 -10.35 15.26 7.07
CA ALA A 75 -11.64 14.59 7.22
C ALA A 75 -11.81 13.30 6.40
N ASP A 76 -11.11 13.16 5.27
CA ASP A 76 -11.25 12.04 4.34
C ASP A 76 -9.96 11.25 4.12
N THR A 77 -8.88 11.58 4.83
CA THR A 77 -7.58 10.98 4.62
C THR A 77 -7.00 10.49 5.94
N ALA A 78 -6.92 9.17 6.09
CA ALA A 78 -6.13 8.53 7.14
C ALA A 78 -4.65 8.58 6.78
N TYR A 79 -3.76 8.32 7.74
CA TYR A 79 -2.35 8.09 7.44
C TYR A 79 -1.68 7.07 8.34
N LEU A 80 -0.54 6.58 7.84
CA LEU A 80 0.39 5.76 8.59
C LEU A 80 1.75 6.44 8.68
N ASP A 81 2.37 6.29 9.84
CA ASP A 81 3.76 6.63 10.08
C ASP A 81 4.36 5.60 11.05
N ALA A 82 5.48 5.93 11.68
CA ALA A 82 6.16 5.07 12.64
C ALA A 82 5.30 4.61 13.83
N ARG A 83 4.15 5.24 14.11
CA ARG A 83 3.21 4.81 15.16
C ARG A 83 2.31 3.65 14.74
N GLY A 84 2.20 3.39 13.44
CA GLY A 84 1.34 2.34 12.89
C GLY A 84 -0.15 2.70 12.88
N CYS A 85 -1.00 1.69 12.66
CA CYS A 85 -2.47 1.81 12.67
C CYS A 85 -3.00 1.62 14.09
N LYS A 86 -3.97 2.44 14.54
CA LYS A 86 -4.53 2.33 15.90
C LYS A 86 -5.39 1.07 16.07
N SER A 87 -6.05 0.62 15.01
CA SER A 87 -6.82 -0.64 15.02
C SER A 87 -5.96 -1.91 14.87
N ASP A 88 -4.63 -1.77 14.69
CA ASP A 88 -3.72 -2.91 14.60
C ASP A 88 -3.33 -3.43 15.98
N THR A 89 -3.21 -4.74 16.10
CA THR A 89 -2.86 -5.42 17.34
C THR A 89 -1.87 -6.54 17.06
N ASP A 90 -1.40 -7.24 18.09
CA ASP A 90 -0.53 -8.42 17.91
C ASP A 90 -1.20 -9.56 17.09
N HIS A 91 -2.51 -9.47 16.84
CA HIS A 91 -3.25 -10.39 15.97
C HIS A 91 -3.60 -9.79 14.60
N GLY A 92 -3.14 -8.58 14.30
CA GLY A 92 -3.44 -7.82 13.08
C GLY A 92 -4.59 -6.82 13.25
N CYS A 93 -4.90 -6.14 12.15
CA CYS A 93 -5.97 -5.13 12.08
C CYS A 93 -7.34 -5.76 12.36
N ARG A 94 -8.06 -5.21 13.35
CA ARG A 94 -9.35 -5.71 13.84
C ARG A 94 -10.56 -5.28 13.01
N LEU A 95 -10.40 -4.30 12.12
CA LEU A 95 -11.52 -3.75 11.37
C LEU A 95 -12.06 -4.70 10.32
N MET A 96 -13.35 -4.62 10.02
CA MET A 96 -13.88 -5.28 8.82
C MET A 96 -13.28 -4.61 7.58
N ARG A 97 -13.12 -5.36 6.48
CA ARG A 97 -12.44 -4.84 5.28
C ARG A 97 -13.11 -3.61 4.69
N THR A 98 -14.43 -3.60 4.67
CA THR A 98 -15.25 -2.46 4.19
C THR A 98 -14.99 -1.17 4.97
N GLN A 99 -14.41 -1.26 6.17
CA GLN A 99 -14.10 -0.12 7.03
C GLN A 99 -12.65 0.35 6.91
N ARG A 100 -11.80 -0.38 6.16
CA ARG A 100 -10.38 -0.05 5.98
C ARG A 100 -10.22 0.78 4.71
N PRO A 101 -9.30 1.77 4.67
CA PRO A 101 -8.90 2.44 3.43
C PRO A 101 -8.53 1.45 2.32
N VAL A 102 -8.72 1.85 1.06
CA VAL A 102 -8.36 1.01 -0.11
C VAL A 102 -6.88 0.61 -0.08
N ALA A 103 -6.00 1.56 0.29
CA ALA A 103 -4.56 1.32 0.42
C ALA A 103 -4.23 0.15 1.37
N CYS A 104 -4.97 -0.01 2.47
CA CYS A 104 -4.80 -1.13 3.40
C CYS A 104 -5.09 -2.49 2.76
N GLY A 105 -6.01 -2.53 1.79
CA GLY A 105 -6.39 -3.73 1.06
C GLY A 105 -5.44 -4.07 -0.08
N LEU A 106 -4.65 -3.11 -0.57
CA LEU A 106 -3.76 -3.29 -1.72
C LEU A 106 -2.29 -3.48 -1.36
N PHE A 107 -1.85 -2.97 -0.21
CA PHE A 107 -0.43 -2.91 0.14
C PHE A 107 0.24 -4.30 0.06
N PRO A 108 1.37 -4.46 -0.67
CA PRO A 108 2.34 -3.42 -1.02
C PRO A 108 2.14 -2.75 -2.38
N LEU A 109 1.02 -2.98 -3.07
CA LEU A 109 0.68 -2.28 -4.30
C LEU A 109 0.18 -0.87 -3.94
N VAL A 110 0.75 0.13 -4.58
CA VAL A 110 0.50 1.55 -4.30
C VAL A 110 0.12 2.27 -5.59
N PRO A 111 -1.14 2.69 -5.73
CA PRO A 111 -1.54 3.65 -6.75
C PRO A 111 -0.85 5.00 -6.50
N ALA A 112 -0.08 5.48 -7.47
CA ALA A 112 0.59 6.77 -7.38
C ALA A 112 0.73 7.40 -8.76
N ASN A 113 0.48 8.71 -8.87
CA ASN A 113 0.53 9.49 -10.11
C ASN A 113 -0.19 8.82 -11.30
N GLY A 114 -1.30 8.12 -11.05
CA GLY A 114 -2.04 7.38 -12.09
C GLY A 114 -1.44 6.03 -12.50
N GLY A 115 -0.28 5.64 -11.97
CA GLY A 115 0.35 4.34 -12.18
C GLY A 115 0.25 3.41 -10.97
N LEU A 116 0.65 2.15 -11.16
CA LEU A 116 0.74 1.16 -10.10
C LEU A 116 2.18 0.79 -9.78
N TYR A 117 2.53 0.85 -8.49
CA TYR A 117 3.88 0.65 -7.99
C TYR A 117 3.93 -0.37 -6.85
N LEU A 118 5.10 -0.93 -6.59
CA LEU A 118 5.41 -1.73 -5.41
C LEU A 118 6.28 -0.94 -4.45
N TYR A 119 5.99 -0.97 -3.16
CA TYR A 119 6.89 -0.38 -2.16
C TYR A 119 8.11 -1.29 -1.88
N LYS A 120 9.31 -0.85 -2.26
CA LYS A 120 10.50 -1.71 -2.40
C LYS A 120 10.94 -2.42 -1.11
N THR A 121 10.69 -1.82 0.06
CA THR A 121 11.19 -2.35 1.35
C THR A 121 10.20 -3.27 2.04
N CYS A 122 8.99 -3.46 1.49
CA CYS A 122 8.03 -4.37 2.06
C CYS A 122 8.53 -5.82 1.99
N PRO A 123 8.44 -6.61 3.07
CA PRO A 123 8.85 -8.02 3.05
C PRO A 123 8.10 -8.85 1.99
N ALA A 124 6.85 -8.49 1.70
CA ALA A 124 6.07 -9.14 0.64
C ALA A 124 6.67 -8.89 -0.75
N VAL A 125 7.26 -7.72 -0.99
CA VAL A 125 7.95 -7.40 -2.25
C VAL A 125 9.32 -8.10 -2.30
N ILE A 126 10.08 -8.04 -1.20
CA ILE A 126 11.43 -8.62 -1.13
C ILE A 126 11.44 -10.14 -1.30
N PHE A 127 10.41 -10.84 -0.80
CA PHE A 127 10.38 -12.31 -0.81
C PHE A 127 9.48 -12.93 -1.87
N THR A 128 8.75 -12.13 -2.64
CA THR A 128 7.93 -12.61 -3.75
C THR A 128 8.65 -12.36 -5.08
N PRO A 129 8.74 -13.37 -5.96
CA PRO A 129 9.26 -13.19 -7.32
C PRO A 129 8.54 -12.05 -8.08
N LEU A 130 9.29 -11.30 -8.91
CA LEU A 130 8.76 -10.10 -9.58
C LEU A 130 7.67 -10.43 -10.61
N ASP A 131 7.80 -11.54 -11.34
CA ASP A 131 6.77 -12.06 -12.25
C ASP A 131 5.45 -12.30 -11.50
N ARG A 132 5.53 -12.88 -10.29
CA ARG A 132 4.36 -13.08 -9.45
C ARG A 132 3.77 -11.77 -8.93
N LEU A 133 4.60 -10.76 -8.65
CA LEU A 133 4.13 -9.44 -8.26
C LEU A 133 3.47 -8.69 -9.43
N ALA A 134 3.98 -8.87 -10.65
CA ALA A 134 3.37 -8.33 -11.87
C ALA A 134 1.96 -8.92 -12.07
N ASP A 135 1.79 -10.24 -11.95
CA ASP A 135 0.45 -10.88 -12.00
C ASP A 135 -0.51 -10.27 -10.97
N LEU A 136 -0.05 -10.12 -9.72
CA LEU A 136 -0.86 -9.54 -8.65
C LEU A 136 -1.20 -8.08 -8.92
N GLY A 137 -0.28 -7.33 -9.54
CA GLY A 137 -0.48 -5.97 -10.00
C GLY A 137 -1.54 -5.86 -11.08
N LEU A 138 -1.52 -6.76 -12.07
CA LEU A 138 -2.56 -6.85 -13.10
C LEU A 138 -3.94 -7.14 -12.50
N GLU A 139 -4.01 -8.07 -11.54
CA GLU A 139 -5.24 -8.35 -10.81
C GLU A 139 -5.73 -7.11 -10.04
N ALA A 140 -4.82 -6.36 -9.42
CA ALA A 140 -5.13 -5.10 -8.73
C ALA A 140 -5.68 -4.04 -9.69
N ALA A 141 -5.03 -3.88 -10.85
CA ALA A 141 -5.42 -2.92 -11.86
C ALA A 141 -6.82 -3.21 -12.39
N ARG A 142 -7.14 -4.48 -12.65
CA ARG A 142 -8.49 -4.92 -13.03
C ARG A 142 -9.52 -4.58 -11.95
N TRP A 143 -9.20 -4.83 -10.69
CA TRP A 143 -10.10 -4.47 -9.58
C TRP A 143 -10.30 -2.94 -9.49
N LEU A 144 -9.21 -2.18 -9.60
CA LEU A 144 -9.22 -0.71 -9.57
C LEU A 144 -9.99 -0.10 -10.75
N SER A 145 -10.00 -0.73 -11.93
CA SER A 145 -10.80 -0.23 -13.06
C SER A 145 -12.31 -0.24 -12.84
N GLY A 146 -12.80 -0.90 -11.78
CA GLY A 146 -14.19 -0.81 -11.37
C GLY A 146 -14.56 0.51 -10.68
N PHE A 147 -13.58 1.33 -10.33
CA PHE A 147 -13.77 2.61 -9.67
C PHE A 147 -13.95 3.72 -10.71
N ASN A 148 -14.69 4.77 -10.37
CA ASN A 148 -14.75 5.95 -11.22
C ASN A 148 -13.44 6.75 -11.13
N LEU A 149 -13.21 7.62 -12.12
CA LEU A 149 -11.99 8.43 -12.21
C LEU A 149 -11.75 9.33 -11.00
N ALA A 150 -12.82 9.88 -10.41
CA ALA A 150 -12.69 10.76 -9.25
C ALA A 150 -12.17 9.99 -8.02
N ASP A 151 -12.72 8.80 -7.77
CA ASP A 151 -12.27 7.92 -6.70
C ASP A 151 -10.83 7.46 -6.94
N LEU A 152 -10.47 7.09 -8.19
CA LEU A 152 -9.11 6.68 -8.54
C LEU A 152 -8.09 7.81 -8.34
N ARG A 153 -8.41 9.03 -8.76
CA ARG A 153 -7.58 10.21 -8.50
C ARG A 153 -7.43 10.48 -7.01
N HIS A 154 -8.51 10.33 -6.25
CA HIS A 154 -8.49 10.56 -4.81
C HIS A 154 -7.61 9.56 -4.05
N ILE A 155 -7.66 8.27 -4.40
CA ILE A 155 -6.85 7.23 -3.75
C ILE A 155 -5.42 7.11 -4.29
N SER A 156 -5.13 7.70 -5.45
CA SER A 156 -3.79 7.73 -6.03
C SER A 156 -2.94 8.78 -5.34
N LEU A 157 -1.77 8.38 -4.83
CA LEU A 157 -0.84 9.32 -4.22
C LEU A 157 -0.21 10.24 -5.26
N GLU A 158 -0.03 11.51 -4.90
CA GLU A 158 0.82 12.43 -5.66
C GLU A 158 2.23 12.41 -5.08
N LEU A 159 3.16 11.73 -5.75
CA LEU A 159 4.53 11.53 -5.29
C LEU A 159 5.54 12.18 -6.24
N PRO A 160 6.60 12.83 -5.74
CA PRO A 160 7.71 13.27 -6.59
C PRO A 160 8.35 12.09 -7.34
N LEU A 161 8.73 12.28 -8.61
CA LEU A 161 9.39 11.25 -9.42
C LEU A 161 10.63 10.66 -8.74
N ARG A 162 11.37 11.49 -8.00
CA ARG A 162 12.51 11.03 -7.21
C ARG A 162 12.10 10.07 -6.11
N THR A 163 11.00 10.33 -5.40
CA THR A 163 10.47 9.42 -4.38
C THR A 163 10.04 8.09 -5.00
N LEU A 164 9.40 8.12 -6.17
CA LEU A 164 9.05 6.90 -6.91
C LEU A 164 10.30 6.11 -7.30
N ALA A 165 11.30 6.76 -7.89
CA ALA A 165 12.55 6.12 -8.30
C ALA A 165 13.35 5.56 -7.11
N ASP A 166 13.37 6.30 -5.99
CA ASP A 166 14.11 5.90 -4.82
C ASP A 166 13.40 4.74 -4.12
N ASP A 167 12.09 4.86 -3.83
CA ASP A 167 11.40 4.01 -2.85
C ASP A 167 10.44 2.96 -3.43
N TYR A 168 10.17 3.01 -4.73
CA TYR A 168 9.17 2.17 -5.38
C TYR A 168 9.72 1.45 -6.62
N ILE A 169 9.05 0.37 -7.00
CA ILE A 169 9.28 -0.36 -8.25
C ILE A 169 8.06 -0.14 -9.13
N SER A 170 8.26 0.41 -10.33
CA SER A 170 7.19 0.50 -11.34
C SER A 170 6.74 -0.90 -11.75
N LEU A 171 5.44 -1.10 -11.88
CA LEU A 171 4.89 -2.29 -12.53
C LEU A 171 4.58 -2.05 -14.01
N ASP A 172 4.88 -0.84 -14.50
CA ASP A 172 4.59 -0.40 -15.87
C ASP A 172 3.10 -0.58 -16.24
N ILE A 173 2.24 -0.38 -15.24
CA ILE A 173 0.78 -0.39 -15.39
C ILE A 173 0.26 1.03 -15.15
N THR A 174 -0.42 1.59 -16.14
CA THR A 174 -1.24 2.79 -16.00
C THR A 174 -2.64 2.39 -15.57
N LEU A 175 -3.19 3.09 -14.58
CA LEU A 175 -4.56 2.91 -14.06
C LEU A 175 -5.53 3.93 -14.67
N PHE A 176 -5.06 5.17 -14.82
CA PHE A 176 -5.81 6.27 -15.41
C PHE A 176 -4.85 7.35 -15.90
N ASP A 177 -5.33 8.19 -16.80
CA ASP A 177 -4.63 9.37 -17.29
C ASP A 177 -5.57 10.60 -17.31
N GLU A 178 -5.20 11.60 -18.12
CA GLU A 178 -6.02 12.79 -18.35
C GLU A 178 -7.33 12.49 -19.11
N ASN A 179 -7.36 11.41 -19.90
CA ASN A 179 -8.47 11.00 -20.76
C ASN A 179 -9.48 10.09 -20.04
N GLY A 180 -9.08 9.43 -18.96
CA GLY A 180 -9.99 8.65 -18.12
C GLY A 180 -9.34 7.47 -17.43
N VAL A 181 -10.18 6.52 -17.00
CA VAL A 181 -9.71 5.24 -16.48
C VAL A 181 -9.22 4.41 -17.66
N GLU A 182 -7.95 4.02 -17.62
CA GLU A 182 -7.36 3.28 -18.71
C GLU A 182 -6.29 2.31 -18.20
N LEU A 183 -6.54 1.03 -18.41
CA LEU A 183 -5.58 -0.03 -18.09
C LEU A 183 -4.65 -0.26 -19.28
N ARG A 184 -3.43 0.29 -19.20
CA ARG A 184 -2.37 0.06 -20.19
C ARG A 184 -1.16 -0.62 -19.53
N LEU A 185 -0.58 -1.56 -20.27
CA LEU A 185 0.73 -2.13 -19.97
C LEU A 185 1.74 -1.39 -20.83
N ASN A 186 2.76 -0.83 -20.19
CA ASN A 186 3.81 -0.05 -20.85
C ASN A 186 5.07 -0.88 -21.08
#